data_AF-A0A7V2G377-F1
#
_entry.id   AF-A0A7V2G377-F1
#
_cell.length_a   1.000
_cell.length_b   1.000
_cell.length_c   1.000
_cell.angle_alpha   90.00
_cell.angle_beta   90.00
_cell.angle_gamma   90.00
#
_symmetry.space_group_name_H-M   'P 1'
#
loop_
_entity.id
_entity.type
_entity.pdbx_description
1 polymer ?
#
loop_
_entity_poly.entity_id
_entity_poly.type
_entity_poly.pdbx_seq_one_letter_code
_entity_poly.pdbx_strand_id
1 'polypeptide(L)'
;MAWPTRKRNRLRRQSVLRASGTASGDAVHGEVVIPTRWVKFVAGIFLLPLVWVWTQSFFAVFARTTLHQRFWLTEEFWFFGLGSLLWAIAFFGLPRPVLLYVFGHELTHAIWVWMMGGRVSRFRVGRDGGSIETDTNNFLISLAPYFFPIYSILLIIVYGALSPFVDLWPYRRLLFALLGVTWCFHLSFTLWMIPKGQSDLRQHGTFFSLMVILLFNLVLLTGLLIVASPQVGWRGFGSELLHNAMEFSAWICSIPILPR
;
A
#
# COMPACT_ATOMS: atom_id res chain seq x y z
N MET A 1 -2.38 19.51 10.18
CA MET A 1 -3.83 19.27 10.24
C MET A 1 -4.06 17.76 10.34
N ALA A 2 -4.15 17.24 11.56
CA ALA A 2 -4.51 15.85 11.82
C ALA A 2 -6.04 15.74 11.79
N TRP A 3 -6.55 14.70 11.15
CA TRP A 3 -7.99 14.44 11.01
C TRP A 3 -8.64 14.20 12.38
N PRO A 4 -9.63 15.02 12.80
CA PRO A 4 -10.40 14.71 14.00
C PRO A 4 -11.46 13.66 13.65
N THR A 5 -11.19 12.40 13.95
CA THR A 5 -12.20 11.34 13.84
C THR A 5 -13.10 11.34 15.07
N ARG A 6 -14.41 11.51 14.84
CA ARG A 6 -15.51 11.40 15.80
C ARG A 6 -15.64 9.99 16.45
N LYS A 7 -14.70 9.06 16.21
CA LYS A 7 -14.64 7.71 16.81
C LYS A 7 -14.51 7.74 18.34
N ARG A 8 -14.05 8.85 18.93
CA ARG A 8 -13.93 9.03 20.39
C ARG A 8 -15.27 8.93 21.13
N ASN A 9 -16.40 9.18 20.48
CA ASN A 9 -17.73 9.07 21.11
C ASN A 9 -18.23 7.62 21.24
N ARG A 10 -17.74 6.66 20.44
CA ARG A 10 -18.19 5.26 20.53
C ARG A 10 -17.54 4.53 21.71
N LEU A 11 -16.28 4.83 22.00
CA LEU A 11 -15.56 4.31 23.17
C LEU A 11 -16.16 4.81 24.49
N ARG A 12 -16.59 6.08 24.54
CA ARG A 12 -17.25 6.64 25.72
C ARG A 12 -18.66 6.06 25.95
N ARG A 13 -19.38 5.71 24.88
CA ARG A 13 -20.70 5.06 25.00
C ARG A 13 -20.58 3.60 25.45
N GLN A 14 -19.54 2.88 25.00
CA GLN A 14 -19.22 1.53 25.51
C GLN A 14 -18.73 1.55 26.97
N SER A 15 -17.97 2.57 27.38
CA SER A 15 -17.52 2.69 28.78
C SER A 15 -18.67 3.02 29.73
N VAL A 16 -19.66 3.82 29.29
CA VAL A 16 -20.84 4.15 30.09
C VAL A 16 -21.82 2.98 30.19
N LEU A 17 -21.97 2.17 29.13
CA LEU A 17 -22.81 0.96 29.18
C LEU A 17 -22.21 -0.18 30.01
N ARG A 18 -20.89 -0.19 30.22
CA ARG A 18 -20.21 -1.14 31.13
C ARG A 18 -20.30 -0.77 32.60
N ALA A 19 -20.65 0.48 32.93
CA ALA A 19 -20.69 0.96 34.31
C ALA A 19 -22.03 0.67 35.03
N SER A 20 -23.02 0.09 34.35
CA SER A 20 -24.36 -0.19 34.90
C SER A 20 -24.69 -1.69 35.01
N GLY A 21 -23.67 -2.57 34.99
CA GLY A 21 -23.85 -4.01 35.20
C GLY A 21 -23.47 -4.39 36.63
N THR A 22 -24.50 -4.65 37.44
CA THR A 22 -24.45 -5.10 38.84
C THR A 22 -23.64 -6.37 39.06
N ALA A 23 -23.02 -6.43 40.24
CA ALA A 23 -22.27 -7.55 40.79
C ALA A 23 -23.04 -8.87 40.76
N SER A 24 -22.39 -9.91 40.25
CA SER A 24 -22.57 -11.31 40.66
C SER A 24 -21.24 -12.00 40.38
N GLY A 25 -20.68 -12.60 41.43
CA GLY A 25 -19.39 -13.28 41.36
C GLY A 25 -19.55 -14.62 40.67
N ASP A 26 -18.83 -14.80 39.57
CA ASP A 26 -18.50 -16.11 39.01
C ASP A 26 -17.00 -16.10 38.69
N ALA A 27 -16.31 -17.13 39.17
CA ALA A 27 -14.90 -17.36 38.93
C ALA A 27 -14.67 -17.70 37.44
N VAL A 28 -14.44 -16.68 36.63
CA VAL A 28 -14.11 -16.85 35.21
C VAL A 28 -12.65 -17.28 35.10
N HIS A 29 -12.43 -18.51 34.62
CA HIS A 29 -11.16 -18.96 34.08
C HIS A 29 -10.55 -17.85 33.23
N GLY A 30 -9.40 -17.32 33.65
CA GLY A 30 -8.74 -16.23 32.95
C GLY A 30 -8.32 -16.66 31.55
N GLU A 31 -9.19 -16.48 30.56
CA GLU A 31 -8.81 -16.53 29.16
C GLU A 31 -7.66 -15.54 28.96
N VAL A 32 -6.48 -16.05 28.59
CA VAL A 32 -5.33 -15.22 28.23
C VAL A 32 -5.69 -14.50 26.94
N VAL A 33 -6.25 -13.29 27.05
CA VAL A 33 -6.55 -12.44 25.90
C VAL A 33 -5.24 -11.83 25.41
N ILE A 34 -4.61 -12.48 24.43
CA ILE A 34 -3.41 -11.93 23.76
C ILE A 34 -3.81 -10.63 23.04
N PRO A 35 -3.23 -9.47 23.37
CA PRO A 35 -3.59 -8.24 22.68
C PRO A 35 -3.16 -8.33 21.22
N THR A 36 -4.11 -8.19 20.29
CA THR A 36 -3.87 -8.33 18.83
C THR A 36 -2.77 -7.44 18.27
N ARG A 37 -2.39 -6.35 18.97
CA ARG A 37 -1.27 -5.49 18.62
C ARG A 37 0.09 -6.18 18.78
N TRP A 38 0.27 -7.02 19.79
CA TRP A 38 1.50 -7.78 19.99
C TRP A 38 1.69 -8.83 18.90
N VAL A 39 0.62 -9.56 18.56
CA VAL A 39 0.62 -10.52 17.45
C VAL A 39 1.01 -9.84 16.14
N LYS A 40 0.42 -8.68 15.83
CA LYS A 40 0.75 -7.92 14.62
C LYS A 40 2.16 -7.35 14.64
N PHE A 41 2.67 -6.93 15.79
CA PHE A 41 4.07 -6.50 15.91
C PHE A 41 5.04 -7.63 15.58
N VAL A 42 4.83 -8.82 16.16
CA VAL A 42 5.61 -10.02 15.84
C VAL A 42 5.47 -10.38 14.36
N ALA A 43 4.26 -10.36 13.80
CA ALA A 43 4.06 -10.55 12.36
C ALA A 43 4.84 -9.52 11.53
N GLY A 44 4.91 -8.26 11.96
CA GLY A 44 5.73 -7.22 11.34
C GLY A 44 7.22 -7.56 11.36
N ILE A 45 7.73 -8.18 12.43
CA ILE A 45 9.14 -8.63 12.50
C ILE A 45 9.39 -9.72 11.46
N PHE A 46 8.49 -10.69 11.33
CA PHE A 46 8.61 -11.74 10.31
C PHE A 46 8.47 -11.22 8.87
N LEU A 47 7.84 -10.06 8.67
CA LEU A 47 7.80 -9.39 7.37
C LEU A 47 9.11 -8.69 7.02
N LEU A 48 9.99 -8.38 7.99
CA LEU A 48 11.25 -7.67 7.71
C LEU A 48 12.16 -8.43 6.74
N PRO A 49 12.48 -9.72 6.93
CA PRO A 49 13.26 -10.50 5.96
C PRO A 49 12.63 -10.49 4.57
N LEU A 50 11.31 -10.64 4.50
CA LEU A 50 10.58 -10.66 3.22
C LEU A 50 10.71 -9.32 2.50
N VAL A 51 10.46 -8.21 3.21
CA VAL A 51 10.61 -6.85 2.67
C VAL A 51 12.05 -6.60 2.24
N TRP A 52 13.02 -7.01 3.04
CA TRP A 52 14.45 -6.86 2.75
C TRP A 52 14.84 -7.57 1.45
N VAL A 53 14.55 -8.88 1.36
CA VAL A 53 14.87 -9.71 0.18
C VAL A 53 14.15 -9.19 -1.06
N TRP A 54 12.89 -8.79 -0.94
CA TRP A 54 12.15 -8.21 -2.06
C TRP A 54 12.76 -6.88 -2.53
N THR A 55 13.14 -6.01 -1.57
CA THR A 55 13.79 -4.73 -1.87
C THR A 55 15.11 -4.95 -2.61
N GLN A 56 15.97 -5.84 -2.10
CA GLN A 56 17.23 -6.17 -2.75
C GLN A 56 17.01 -6.72 -4.16
N SER A 57 16.07 -7.64 -4.34
CA SER A 57 15.76 -8.24 -5.65
C SER A 57 15.21 -7.22 -6.63
N PHE A 58 14.32 -6.33 -6.18
CA PHE A 58 13.82 -5.21 -6.98
C PHE A 58 14.95 -4.33 -7.49
N PHE A 59 15.84 -3.87 -6.60
CA PHE A 59 16.95 -3.02 -7.01
C PHE A 59 17.99 -3.75 -7.87
N ALA A 60 18.26 -5.03 -7.61
CA ALA A 60 19.16 -5.84 -8.43
C ALA A 60 18.62 -5.98 -9.87
N VAL A 61 17.34 -6.35 -10.03
CA VAL A 61 16.70 -6.43 -11.35
C VAL A 61 16.62 -5.05 -12.00
N PHE A 62 16.17 -4.02 -11.27
CA PHE A 62 16.07 -2.65 -11.80
C PHE A 62 17.42 -2.11 -12.29
N ALA A 63 18.48 -2.26 -11.50
CA ALA A 63 19.83 -1.83 -11.86
C ALA A 63 20.35 -2.61 -13.07
N ARG A 64 20.19 -3.93 -13.09
CA ARG A 64 20.61 -4.78 -14.22
C ARG A 64 19.90 -4.39 -15.52
N THR A 65 18.59 -4.16 -15.44
CA THR A 65 17.74 -3.79 -16.56
C THR A 65 18.06 -2.39 -17.08
N THR A 66 18.32 -1.46 -16.16
CA THR A 66 18.72 -0.09 -16.49
C THR A 66 20.11 -0.07 -17.14
N LEU A 67 21.12 -0.66 -16.51
CA LEU A 67 22.51 -0.55 -16.95
C LEU A 67 22.82 -1.46 -18.15
N HIS A 68 22.41 -2.73 -18.11
CA HIS A 68 22.80 -3.71 -19.13
C HIS A 68 21.78 -3.82 -20.27
N GLN A 69 20.49 -3.72 -19.98
CA GLN A 69 19.43 -3.83 -21.00
C GLN A 69 18.99 -2.47 -21.54
N ARG A 70 19.68 -1.39 -21.14
CA ARG A 70 19.44 -0.03 -21.60
C ARG A 70 17.97 0.42 -21.44
N PHE A 71 17.31 -0.02 -20.37
CA PHE A 71 15.92 0.33 -20.10
C PHE A 71 15.68 1.86 -20.03
N TRP A 72 16.68 2.62 -19.60
CA TRP A 72 16.64 4.08 -19.62
C TRP A 72 16.56 4.71 -21.01
N LEU A 73 16.82 3.95 -22.10
CA LEU A 73 16.62 4.41 -23.48
C LEU A 73 15.19 4.21 -23.99
N THR A 74 14.35 3.50 -23.23
CA THR A 74 12.95 3.23 -23.63
C THR A 74 12.10 4.48 -23.47
N GLU A 75 11.10 4.64 -24.33
CA GLU A 75 10.16 5.77 -24.25
C GLU A 75 9.34 5.70 -22.96
N GLU A 76 9.00 4.50 -22.53
CA GLU A 76 8.27 4.13 -21.33
C GLU A 76 8.93 4.73 -20.10
N PHE A 77 10.25 4.55 -19.98
CA PHE A 77 11.04 5.12 -18.90
C PHE A 77 10.97 6.66 -18.88
N TRP A 78 11.17 7.30 -20.04
CA TRP A 78 11.17 8.76 -20.14
C TRP A 78 9.79 9.39 -19.95
N PHE A 79 8.73 8.84 -20.54
CA PHE A 79 7.37 9.37 -20.40
C PHE A 79 6.86 9.15 -18.97
N PHE A 80 7.09 7.97 -18.37
CA PHE A 80 6.77 7.73 -16.96
C PHE A 80 7.56 8.68 -16.04
N GLY A 81 8.85 8.86 -16.31
CA GLY A 81 9.72 9.79 -15.59
C GLY A 81 9.24 11.23 -15.71
N LEU A 82 8.87 11.67 -16.92
CA LEU A 82 8.32 13.01 -17.18
C LEU A 82 7.02 13.22 -16.41
N GLY A 83 6.07 12.28 -16.46
CA GLY A 83 4.83 12.37 -15.70
C GLY A 83 5.07 12.44 -14.19
N SER A 84 5.98 11.61 -13.70
CA SER A 84 6.39 11.62 -12.28
C SER A 84 7.01 12.97 -11.88
N LEU A 85 7.89 13.52 -12.72
CA LEU A 85 8.54 14.82 -12.49
C LEU A 85 7.53 15.96 -12.51
N LEU A 86 6.63 16.01 -13.50
CA LEU A 86 5.59 17.02 -13.60
C LEU A 86 4.67 16.99 -12.38
N TRP A 87 4.29 15.80 -11.91
CA TRP A 87 3.53 15.67 -10.68
C TRP A 87 4.33 16.13 -9.46
N ALA A 88 5.61 15.77 -9.33
CA ALA A 88 6.44 16.22 -8.21
C ALA A 88 6.51 17.75 -8.16
N ILE A 89 6.75 18.40 -9.31
CA ILE A 89 6.71 19.87 -9.43
C ILE A 89 5.35 20.42 -8.98
N ALA A 90 4.24 19.83 -9.45
CA ALA A 90 2.91 20.26 -9.05
C ALA A 90 2.64 20.06 -7.54
N PHE A 91 3.08 18.94 -6.95
CA PHE A 91 2.87 18.63 -5.55
C PHE A 91 3.59 19.58 -4.58
N PHE A 92 4.77 20.07 -4.98
CA PHE A 92 5.56 21.02 -4.20
C PHE A 92 5.27 22.49 -4.56
N GLY A 93 4.91 22.78 -5.81
CA GLY A 93 4.71 24.14 -6.33
C GLY A 93 3.27 24.64 -6.36
N LEU A 94 2.27 23.75 -6.35
CA LEU A 94 0.85 24.11 -6.44
C LEU A 94 0.06 23.67 -5.18
N PRO A 95 -1.14 24.24 -4.94
CA PRO A 95 -2.05 23.74 -3.92
C PRO A 95 -2.37 22.25 -4.14
N ARG A 96 -2.10 21.43 -3.14
CA ARG A 96 -2.31 19.98 -3.22
C ARG A 96 -3.79 19.66 -3.47
N PRO A 97 -4.14 18.77 -4.41
CA PRO A 97 -5.52 18.40 -4.70
C PRO A 97 -6.07 17.41 -3.65
N VAL A 98 -6.23 17.89 -2.41
CA VAL A 98 -6.62 17.07 -1.25
C VAL A 98 -7.96 16.37 -1.47
N LEU A 99 -8.93 17.02 -2.12
CA LEU A 99 -10.24 16.43 -2.39
C LEU A 99 -10.13 15.18 -3.29
N LEU A 100 -9.29 15.24 -4.33
CA LEU A 100 -9.03 14.10 -5.21
C LEU A 100 -8.34 12.96 -4.45
N TYR A 101 -7.41 13.29 -3.56
CA TYR A 101 -6.78 12.30 -2.69
C TYR A 101 -7.80 11.63 -1.75
N VAL A 102 -8.59 12.41 -1.03
CA VAL A 102 -9.61 11.90 -0.09
C VAL A 102 -10.63 11.03 -0.82
N PHE A 103 -11.08 11.47 -2.00
CA PHE A 103 -12.00 10.66 -2.82
C PHE A 103 -11.39 9.30 -3.16
N GLY A 104 -10.16 9.28 -3.68
CA GLY A 104 -9.46 8.04 -4.01
C GLY A 104 -9.22 7.16 -2.78
N HIS A 105 -8.94 7.76 -1.62
CA HIS A 105 -8.72 7.07 -0.35
C HIS A 105 -9.97 6.33 0.10
N GLU A 106 -11.11 7.03 0.22
CA GLU A 106 -12.36 6.41 0.64
C GLU A 106 -12.90 5.44 -0.41
N LEU A 107 -12.76 5.73 -1.71
CA LEU A 107 -13.17 4.84 -2.79
C LEU A 107 -12.40 3.52 -2.73
N THR A 108 -11.10 3.59 -2.44
CA THR A 108 -10.26 2.39 -2.29
C THR A 108 -10.74 1.54 -1.11
N HIS A 109 -11.05 2.15 0.04
CA HIS A 109 -11.66 1.42 1.15
C HIS A 109 -12.96 0.72 0.72
N ALA A 110 -13.84 1.43 0.01
CA ALA A 110 -15.12 0.88 -0.44
C ALA A 110 -14.95 -0.32 -1.40
N ILE A 111 -14.04 -0.22 -2.37
CA ILE A 111 -13.71 -1.31 -3.30
C ILE A 111 -13.23 -2.54 -2.54
N TRP A 112 -12.32 -2.36 -1.58
CA TRP A 112 -11.80 -3.47 -0.79
C TRP A 112 -12.82 -4.08 0.15
N VAL A 113 -13.76 -3.29 0.68
CA VAL A 113 -14.92 -3.82 1.41
C VAL A 113 -15.74 -4.75 0.51
N TRP A 114 -16.08 -4.31 -0.71
CA TRP A 114 -16.85 -5.12 -1.66
C TRP A 114 -16.11 -6.39 -2.09
N MET A 115 -14.80 -6.30 -2.38
CA MET A 115 -13.97 -7.46 -2.71
C MET A 115 -13.91 -8.49 -1.57
N MET A 116 -14.07 -8.06 -0.33
CA MET A 116 -14.09 -8.91 0.86
C MET A 116 -15.51 -9.35 1.25
N GLY A 117 -16.51 -9.14 0.38
CA GLY A 117 -17.90 -9.55 0.59
C GLY A 117 -18.69 -8.70 1.58
N GLY A 118 -18.17 -7.53 1.97
CA GLY A 118 -18.86 -6.59 2.85
C GLY A 118 -19.74 -5.58 2.12
N ARG A 119 -20.41 -4.73 2.90
CA ARG A 119 -21.30 -3.68 2.39
C ARG A 119 -20.88 -2.32 2.91
N VAL A 120 -20.91 -1.33 2.01
CA VAL A 120 -20.72 0.09 2.33
C VAL A 120 -22.10 0.73 2.42
N SER A 121 -22.47 1.19 3.61
CA SER A 121 -23.79 1.81 3.86
C SER A 121 -23.76 3.33 3.71
N ARG A 122 -22.60 3.95 3.88
CA ARG A 122 -22.43 5.40 3.70
C ARG A 122 -21.05 5.73 3.18
N PHE A 123 -21.00 6.66 2.24
CA PHE A 123 -19.78 7.19 1.65
C PHE A 123 -19.78 8.71 1.77
N ARG A 124 -18.76 9.29 2.39
CA ARG A 124 -18.61 10.75 2.54
C ARG A 124 -17.21 11.18 2.15
N VAL A 125 -17.13 12.25 1.36
CA VAL A 125 -15.88 12.86 0.90
C VAL A 125 -16.02 14.38 0.97
N GLY A 126 -14.99 15.04 1.46
CA GLY A 126 -14.91 16.48 1.57
C GLY A 126 -13.46 16.97 1.65
N ARG A 127 -13.26 18.29 1.66
CA ARG A 127 -11.93 18.91 1.73
C ARG A 127 -11.26 18.71 3.09
N ASP A 128 -12.07 18.67 4.15
CA ASP A 128 -11.65 18.32 5.51
C ASP A 128 -11.62 16.79 5.73
N GLY A 129 -11.84 16.04 4.64
CA GLY A 129 -11.67 14.60 4.43
C GLY A 129 -12.92 13.75 4.37
N GLY A 130 -12.75 12.45 4.64
CA GLY A 130 -13.70 11.44 4.23
C GLY A 130 -13.94 10.36 5.28
N SER A 131 -14.95 9.55 5.01
CA SER A 131 -15.25 8.35 5.78
C SER A 131 -16.19 7.42 5.02
N ILE A 132 -15.96 6.11 5.15
CA ILE A 132 -16.95 5.09 4.84
C ILE A 132 -17.56 4.47 6.11
N GLU A 133 -18.85 4.14 6.06
CA GLU A 133 -19.53 3.28 7.03
C GLU A 133 -19.70 1.88 6.40
N THR A 134 -19.19 0.85 7.06
CA THR A 134 -19.11 -0.54 6.55
C THR A 134 -19.42 -1.56 7.66
N ASP A 135 -19.92 -2.73 7.28
CA ASP A 135 -20.18 -3.87 8.18
C ASP A 135 -18.96 -4.79 8.39
N THR A 136 -17.91 -4.65 7.56
CA THR A 136 -16.65 -5.39 7.69
C THR A 136 -15.43 -4.47 7.72
N ASN A 137 -14.39 -4.88 8.43
CA ASN A 137 -13.09 -4.21 8.43
C ASN A 137 -11.97 -5.18 8.80
N ASN A 138 -10.87 -5.16 8.03
CA ASN A 138 -9.64 -5.89 8.30
C ASN A 138 -8.42 -5.05 7.90
N PHE A 139 -7.21 -5.56 8.13
CA PHE A 139 -6.00 -4.79 7.84
C PHE A 139 -5.78 -4.52 6.35
N LEU A 140 -6.21 -5.42 5.46
CA LEU A 140 -6.10 -5.20 4.02
C LEU A 140 -7.00 -4.06 3.58
N ILE A 141 -8.28 -4.07 4.00
CA ILE A 141 -9.21 -2.96 3.74
C ILE A 141 -8.61 -1.65 4.27
N SER A 142 -8.21 -1.65 5.54
CA SER A 142 -7.71 -0.45 6.19
C SER A 142 -6.41 0.11 5.59
N LEU A 143 -5.54 -0.74 5.07
CA LEU A 143 -4.26 -0.32 4.50
C LEU A 143 -4.32 -0.15 2.97
N ALA A 144 -5.39 -0.59 2.32
CA ALA A 144 -5.55 -0.54 0.87
C ALA A 144 -5.25 0.83 0.26
N PRO A 145 -5.74 1.97 0.79
CA PRO A 145 -5.44 3.27 0.19
C PRO A 145 -3.96 3.65 0.12
N TYR A 146 -3.13 3.01 0.94
CA TYR A 146 -1.69 3.30 1.04
C TYR A 146 -0.84 2.41 0.13
N PHE A 147 -1.41 1.35 -0.43
CA PHE A 147 -0.71 0.48 -1.38
C PHE A 147 -1.45 0.28 -2.70
N PHE A 148 -2.73 0.62 -2.80
CA PHE A 148 -3.55 0.42 -3.99
C PHE A 148 -3.68 1.75 -4.75
N PRO A 149 -2.89 1.98 -5.82
CA PRO A 149 -2.89 3.21 -6.59
C PRO A 149 -4.11 3.24 -7.53
N ILE A 150 -5.29 3.49 -6.97
CA ILE A 150 -6.59 3.40 -7.65
C ILE A 150 -6.60 4.11 -9.01
N TYR A 151 -5.98 5.28 -9.13
CA TYR A 151 -5.94 6.04 -10.38
C TYR A 151 -5.05 5.38 -11.45
N SER A 152 -3.90 4.81 -11.07
CA SER A 152 -3.06 4.05 -12.00
C SER A 152 -3.77 2.78 -12.46
N ILE A 153 -4.45 2.09 -11.55
CA ILE A 153 -5.21 0.88 -11.86
C ILE A 153 -6.38 1.20 -12.79
N LEU A 154 -7.12 2.29 -12.52
CA LEU A 154 -8.20 2.74 -13.39
C LEU A 154 -7.69 3.07 -14.80
N LEU A 155 -6.54 3.73 -14.92
CA LEU A 155 -5.92 4.00 -16.23
C LEU A 155 -5.59 2.71 -16.98
N ILE A 156 -5.00 1.72 -16.31
CA ILE A 156 -4.67 0.42 -16.93
C ILE A 156 -5.95 -0.32 -17.35
N ILE A 157 -6.98 -0.34 -16.50
CA ILE A 157 -8.26 -0.99 -16.81
C ILE A 157 -8.93 -0.31 -18.01
N VAL A 158 -9.00 1.02 -18.03
CA VAL A 158 -9.63 1.76 -19.14
C VAL A 158 -8.85 1.55 -20.43
N TYR A 159 -7.52 1.64 -20.40
CA TYR A 159 -6.68 1.38 -21.57
C TYR A 159 -6.84 -0.07 -22.07
N GLY A 160 -6.80 -1.05 -21.17
CA GLY A 160 -6.96 -2.46 -21.52
C GLY A 160 -8.37 -2.83 -21.99
N ALA A 161 -9.41 -2.19 -21.47
CA ALA A 161 -10.79 -2.41 -21.90
C ALA A 161 -11.06 -1.78 -23.27
N LEU A 162 -10.40 -0.68 -23.61
CA LEU A 162 -10.56 0.00 -24.91
C LEU A 162 -9.70 -0.61 -26.02
N SER A 163 -8.60 -1.28 -25.70
CA SER A 163 -7.65 -1.82 -26.69
C SER A 163 -8.21 -2.83 -27.70
N PRO A 164 -9.25 -3.64 -27.41
CA PRO A 164 -9.87 -4.51 -28.42
C PRO A 164 -10.73 -3.74 -29.42
N PHE A 165 -11.15 -2.51 -29.08
CA PHE A 165 -12.10 -1.72 -29.88
C PHE A 165 -11.42 -0.61 -30.68
N VAL A 166 -10.29 -0.10 -30.20
CA VAL A 166 -9.56 1.02 -30.80
C VAL A 166 -8.06 0.73 -30.75
N ASP A 167 -7.33 1.07 -31.82
CA ASP A 167 -5.86 1.03 -31.79
C ASP A 167 -5.32 2.10 -30.83
N LEU A 168 -4.89 1.66 -29.65
CA LEU A 168 -4.33 2.52 -28.62
C LEU A 168 -2.81 2.65 -28.70
N TRP A 169 -2.14 1.94 -29.61
CA TRP A 169 -0.68 1.99 -29.75
C TRP A 169 -0.12 3.42 -29.83
N PRO A 170 -0.74 4.38 -30.56
CA PRO A 170 -0.27 5.76 -30.61
C PRO A 170 -0.31 6.48 -29.25
N TYR A 171 -1.20 6.07 -28.35
CA TYR A 171 -1.39 6.68 -27.03
C TYR A 171 -0.54 6.04 -25.93
N ARG A 172 0.31 5.06 -26.28
CA ARG A 172 1.16 4.35 -25.32
C ARG A 172 2.05 5.29 -24.51
N ARG A 173 2.67 6.29 -25.16
CA ARG A 173 3.49 7.32 -24.49
C ARG A 173 2.68 8.13 -23.48
N LEU A 174 1.45 8.52 -23.86
CA LEU A 174 0.53 9.23 -22.98
C LEU A 174 0.13 8.36 -21.78
N LEU A 175 -0.16 7.07 -22.00
CA LEU A 175 -0.44 6.13 -20.91
C LEU A 175 0.71 6.12 -19.89
N PHE A 176 1.96 5.95 -20.32
CA PHE A 176 3.11 5.93 -19.39
C PHE A 176 3.29 7.27 -18.66
N ALA A 177 3.08 8.41 -19.33
CA ALA A 177 3.11 9.71 -18.67
C ALA A 177 2.01 9.85 -17.60
N LEU A 178 0.78 9.45 -17.91
CA LEU A 178 -0.32 9.48 -16.95
C LEU A 178 -0.08 8.50 -15.79
N LEU A 179 0.47 7.31 -16.06
CA LEU A 179 0.89 6.37 -15.02
C LEU A 179 1.96 6.97 -14.12
N GLY A 180 2.94 7.70 -14.67
CA GLY A 180 3.92 8.43 -13.88
C GLY A 180 3.27 9.47 -12.96
N VAL A 181 2.33 10.26 -13.49
CA VAL A 181 1.55 11.24 -12.71
C VAL A 181 0.77 10.55 -11.59
N THR A 182 -0.04 9.54 -11.89
CA THR A 182 -0.93 8.90 -10.90
C THR A 182 -0.16 8.05 -9.89
N TRP A 183 0.96 7.46 -10.29
CA TRP A 183 1.84 6.73 -9.39
C TRP A 183 2.55 7.67 -8.42
N CYS A 184 3.13 8.77 -8.92
CA CYS A 184 3.78 9.77 -8.08
C CYS A 184 2.75 10.49 -7.19
N PHE A 185 1.52 10.71 -7.67
CA PHE A 185 0.37 11.11 -6.85
C PHE A 185 0.17 10.18 -5.66
N HIS A 186 0.02 8.88 -5.93
CA HIS A 186 -0.20 7.88 -4.88
C HIS A 186 0.93 7.85 -3.85
N LEU A 187 2.19 7.80 -4.31
CA LEU A 187 3.34 7.76 -3.43
C LEU A 187 3.48 9.05 -2.60
N SER A 188 3.38 10.22 -3.23
CA SER A 188 3.52 11.51 -2.55
C SER A 188 2.48 11.71 -1.44
N PHE A 189 1.22 11.36 -1.70
CA PHE A 189 0.17 11.44 -0.68
C PHE A 189 0.31 10.37 0.39
N THR A 190 0.69 9.14 0.04
CA THR A 190 0.98 8.08 1.02
C THR A 190 2.06 8.54 2.00
N LEU A 191 3.21 9.01 1.48
CA LEU A 191 4.31 9.52 2.30
C LEU A 191 3.92 10.76 3.12
N TRP A 192 3.12 11.66 2.55
CA TRP A 192 2.67 12.86 3.25
C TRP A 192 1.66 12.56 4.37
N MET A 193 0.90 11.47 4.26
CA MET A 193 -0.19 11.14 5.18
C MET A 193 0.24 10.20 6.31
N ILE A 194 1.26 9.36 6.10
CA ILE A 194 1.81 8.45 7.12
C ILE A 194 2.20 9.20 8.42
N PRO A 195 2.99 10.30 8.39
CA PRO A 195 3.42 11.01 9.60
C PRO A 195 2.27 11.69 10.35
N LYS A 196 1.10 11.88 9.71
CA LYS A 196 -0.05 12.55 10.32
C LYS A 196 -0.88 11.65 11.24
N GLY A 197 -0.44 10.42 11.46
CA GLY A 197 -1.04 9.53 12.45
C GLY A 197 -2.46 9.08 12.10
N GLN A 198 -2.69 8.65 10.86
CA GLN A 198 -4.00 8.15 10.42
C GLN A 198 -4.48 6.98 11.30
N SER A 199 -5.79 6.90 11.56
CA SER A 199 -6.37 5.81 12.35
C SER A 199 -6.17 4.45 11.70
N ASP A 200 -6.09 4.46 10.37
CA ASP A 200 -5.99 3.28 9.51
C ASP A 200 -4.73 2.46 9.83
N LEU A 201 -3.59 3.13 10.06
CA LEU A 201 -2.33 2.51 10.46
C LEU A 201 -2.33 2.13 11.95
N ARG A 202 -2.77 3.05 12.82
CA ARG A 202 -2.64 2.87 14.27
C ARG A 202 -3.48 1.72 14.81
N GLN A 203 -4.62 1.42 14.20
CA GLN A 203 -5.50 0.33 14.65
C GLN A 203 -4.88 -1.07 14.46
N HIS A 204 -3.93 -1.24 13.53
CA HIS A 204 -3.21 -2.50 13.30
C HIS A 204 -1.80 -2.51 13.91
N GLY A 205 -1.35 -1.38 14.47
CA GLY A 205 0.04 -1.17 14.86
C GLY A 205 0.81 -0.57 13.68
N THR A 206 1.45 0.58 13.92
CA THR A 206 2.12 1.36 12.86
C THR A 206 3.22 0.55 12.19
N PHE A 207 4.06 -0.15 12.96
CA PHE A 207 5.17 -0.93 12.42
C PHE A 207 4.70 -2.02 11.43
N PHE A 208 3.77 -2.88 11.85
CA PHE A 208 3.14 -3.87 10.97
C PHE A 208 2.54 -3.24 9.72
N SER A 209 1.81 -2.14 9.89
CA SER A 209 1.16 -1.45 8.78
C SER A 209 2.18 -0.94 7.77
N LEU A 210 3.29 -0.36 8.22
CA LEU A 210 4.36 0.12 7.34
C LEU A 210 5.04 -1.03 6.58
N MET A 211 5.24 -2.19 7.21
CA MET A 211 5.79 -3.37 6.53
C MET A 211 4.87 -3.86 5.42
N VAL A 212 3.56 -3.95 5.68
CA VAL A 212 2.56 -4.33 4.67
C VAL A 212 2.51 -3.31 3.53
N ILE A 213 2.44 -2.01 3.86
CA ILE A 213 2.41 -0.94 2.85
C ILE A 213 3.64 -0.99 1.96
N LEU A 214 4.83 -1.14 2.56
CA LEU A 214 6.09 -1.20 1.84
C LEU A 214 6.14 -2.44 0.93
N LEU A 215 5.79 -3.62 1.46
CA LEU A 215 5.77 -4.86 0.69
C LEU A 215 4.84 -4.76 -0.53
N PHE A 216 3.60 -4.32 -0.33
CA PHE A 216 2.63 -4.24 -1.44
C PHE A 216 3.03 -3.19 -2.48
N ASN A 217 3.57 -2.04 -2.08
CA ASN A 217 4.11 -1.06 -3.03
C ASN A 217 5.30 -1.63 -3.81
N LEU A 218 6.20 -2.39 -3.17
CA LEU A 218 7.31 -3.06 -3.85
C LEU A 218 6.82 -4.13 -4.85
N VAL A 219 5.81 -4.92 -4.49
CA VAL A 219 5.19 -5.90 -5.38
C VAL A 219 4.61 -5.20 -6.61
N LEU A 220 3.89 -4.09 -6.43
CA LEU A 220 3.31 -3.35 -7.54
C LEU A 220 4.36 -2.64 -8.41
N LEU A 221 5.40 -2.06 -7.82
CA LEU A 221 6.55 -1.52 -8.55
C LEU A 221 7.25 -2.60 -9.37
N THR A 222 7.39 -3.80 -8.81
CA THR A 222 7.93 -4.97 -9.51
C THR A 222 7.07 -5.32 -10.71
N GLY A 223 5.74 -5.35 -10.54
CA GLY A 223 4.81 -5.57 -11.64
C GLY A 223 4.93 -4.50 -12.74
N LEU A 224 5.02 -3.23 -12.37
CA LEU A 224 5.25 -2.13 -13.32
C LEU A 224 6.57 -2.29 -14.07
N LEU A 225 7.65 -2.65 -13.38
CA LEU A 225 8.96 -2.87 -14.00
C LEU A 225 8.90 -4.03 -15.02
N ILE A 226 8.24 -5.13 -14.67
CA ILE A 226 8.06 -6.29 -15.56
C ILE A 226 7.22 -5.91 -16.79
N VAL A 227 6.16 -5.13 -16.62
CA VAL A 227 5.34 -4.67 -17.75
C VAL A 227 6.08 -3.66 -18.64
N ALA A 228 6.92 -2.82 -18.04
CA ALA A 228 7.67 -1.80 -18.77
C ALA A 228 8.94 -2.35 -19.44
N SER A 229 9.54 -3.43 -18.92
CA SER A 229 10.75 -4.04 -19.46
C SER A 229 10.43 -5.31 -20.26
N PRO A 230 10.68 -5.32 -21.58
CA PRO A 230 10.52 -6.53 -22.40
C PRO A 230 11.40 -7.71 -21.97
N GLN A 231 12.49 -7.43 -21.26
CA GLN A 231 13.54 -8.41 -20.95
C GLN A 231 13.43 -8.99 -19.54
N VAL A 232 12.52 -8.46 -18.70
CA VAL A 232 12.29 -8.94 -17.34
C VAL A 232 10.91 -9.57 -17.24
N GLY A 233 10.86 -10.87 -17.00
CA GLY A 233 9.62 -11.58 -16.70
C GLY A 233 9.52 -12.00 -15.23
N TRP A 234 8.33 -12.43 -14.82
CA TRP A 234 8.07 -12.98 -13.48
C TRP A 234 9.00 -14.14 -13.10
N ARG A 235 9.37 -14.99 -14.07
CA ARG A 235 10.31 -16.10 -13.83
C ARG A 235 11.70 -15.58 -13.45
N GLY A 236 12.22 -14.61 -14.21
CA GLY A 236 13.53 -14.01 -13.94
C GLY A 236 13.56 -13.29 -12.60
N PHE A 237 12.51 -12.53 -12.29
CA PHE A 237 12.38 -11.90 -10.97
C PHE A 237 12.28 -12.93 -9.84
N GLY A 238 11.53 -14.02 -10.03
CA GLY A 238 11.42 -15.10 -9.05
C GLY A 238 12.75 -15.81 -8.79
N SER A 239 13.58 -16.00 -9.82
CA SER A 239 14.93 -16.54 -9.67
C SER A 239 15.84 -15.61 -8.87
N GLU A 240 15.79 -14.31 -9.13
CA GLU A 240 16.51 -13.29 -8.36
C GLU A 240 16.04 -13.25 -6.90
N LEU A 241 14.73 -13.34 -6.67
CA LEU A 241 14.13 -13.38 -5.34
C LEU A 241 14.60 -14.60 -4.54
N LEU A 242 14.61 -15.78 -5.16
CA LEU A 242 15.10 -17.00 -4.54
C LEU A 242 16.59 -16.93 -4.24
N HIS A 243 17.39 -16.39 -5.17
CA HIS A 243 18.82 -16.19 -4.97
C HIS A 243 19.11 -15.30 -3.76
N ASN A 244 18.50 -14.11 -3.69
CA ASN A 244 18.67 -13.19 -2.56
C ASN A 244 18.09 -13.76 -1.25
N ALA A 245 17.04 -14.59 -1.31
CA ALA A 245 16.52 -15.28 -0.14
C ALA A 245 17.53 -16.30 0.41
N MET A 246 18.19 -17.07 -0.47
CA MET A 246 19.24 -18.02 -0.08
C MET A 246 20.47 -17.30 0.49
N GLU A 247 20.91 -16.20 -0.13
CA GLU A 247 22.02 -15.39 0.39
C GLU A 247 21.69 -14.79 1.76
N PHE A 248 20.48 -14.24 1.93
CA PHE A 248 20.02 -13.75 3.21
C PHE A 248 20.00 -14.86 4.28
N SER A 249 19.49 -16.03 3.94
CA SER A 249 19.47 -17.19 4.85
C SER A 249 20.89 -17.62 5.24
N ALA A 250 21.81 -17.70 4.28
CA ALA A 250 23.21 -18.06 4.52
C ALA A 250 23.90 -17.02 5.41
N TRP A 251 23.65 -15.72 5.16
CA TRP A 251 24.15 -14.64 6.00
C TRP A 251 23.64 -14.76 7.44
N ILE A 252 22.34 -14.99 7.66
CA ILE A 252 21.79 -15.19 9.01
C ILE A 252 22.43 -16.39 9.71
N CYS A 253 22.60 -17.52 9.02
CA CYS A 253 23.28 -18.70 9.58
C CYS A 253 24.77 -18.47 9.90
N SER A 254 25.40 -17.47 9.26
CA SER A 254 26.80 -17.10 9.53
C SER A 254 26.98 -16.22 10.76
N ILE A 255 25.90 -15.61 11.30
CA ILE A 255 26.00 -14.73 12.46
C ILE A 255 26.22 -15.57 13.73
N PRO A 256 27.32 -15.35 14.48
CA PRO A 256 27.60 -16.09 15.71
C PRO A 256 26.67 -15.60 16.84
N ILE A 257 25.43 -16.08 16.87
CA ILE A 257 24.43 -15.75 17.91
C ILE A 257 24.13 -16.94 18.84
N LEU A 258 24.60 -18.14 18.51
CA LEU A 258 24.56 -19.32 19.40
C LEU A 258 25.97 -19.93 19.51
N PRO A 259 26.41 -20.39 20.69
CA PRO A 259 27.64 -21.16 20.80
C PRO A 259 27.53 -22.38 19.87
N ARG A 260 28.58 -22.59 19.09
CA ARG A 260 28.70 -23.74 18.17
C ARG A 260 28.59 -25.06 18.91
#